data_AF-A0A0G2H2U2-F1
#
_entry.id   AF-A0A0G2H2U2-F1
#
_cell.length_a   1.000
_cell.length_b   1.000
_cell.length_c   1.000
_cell.angle_alpha   90.00
_cell.angle_beta   90.00
_cell.angle_gamma   90.00
#
_symmetry.space_group_name_H-M   'P 1'
#
loop_
_entity.id
_entity.type
_entity.pdbx_description
1 polymer ?
#
loop_
_entity_poly.entity_id
_entity_poly.type
_entity_poly.pdbx_seq_one_letter_code
_entity_poly.pdbx_strand_id
1 'polypeptide(L)'
;MQGLAGFMGIDQMIMERDHDLVKMHPIDPAVIPNYVLGLRELLPQSCPESMFTASNLQLMDAGMSNNLPLYPLLRPGRDVDILIAFDASADVRTDNWLKVAEGYSKQRGIVGWPVGAGWPPGDESKEQIGEELKAAQAGSEEQAAEKLAEAQEKQLLDDEKNPPKKHDDLGYCNVWIGTTGQRVSEEEPEEPSPATAKQVQEDWELMRPDAGIAVIYFPFLANPKVEGVDPRESDFMSTWNFVYTPEDIDKVVALARANFEEGKDQTMRTVRAVYERKKAKRLEREAEEKEQRRRWKLRTGRVGKKLGEGDHGDHFS
;
A
#
# COMPACT_ATOMS: atom_id res chain seq x y z
N MET A 1 -21.95 17.40 -50.61
CA MET A 1 -20.69 16.73 -50.25
C MET A 1 -19.70 17.80 -49.80
N GLN A 2 -19.53 17.97 -48.49
CA GLN A 2 -18.44 18.74 -47.88
C GLN A 2 -18.23 18.09 -46.51
N GLY A 3 -17.16 17.29 -46.38
CA GLY A 3 -16.90 16.45 -45.22
C GLY A 3 -15.46 16.59 -44.74
N LEU A 4 -15.33 16.63 -43.41
CA LEU A 4 -14.22 16.12 -42.59
C LEU A 4 -12.79 16.40 -43.09
N ALA A 5 -12.34 17.65 -43.01
CA ALA A 5 -10.90 18.00 -43.08
C ALA A 5 -10.39 18.80 -41.86
N GLY A 6 -11.25 19.05 -40.85
CA GLY A 6 -10.95 19.98 -39.75
C GLY A 6 -10.41 19.37 -38.46
N PHE A 7 -10.51 18.05 -38.25
CA PHE A 7 -10.13 17.41 -36.97
C PHE A 7 -8.69 16.86 -36.94
N MET A 8 -8.09 16.54 -38.10
CA MET A 8 -6.70 16.04 -38.14
C MET A 8 -5.67 17.07 -37.66
N GLY A 9 -5.92 18.36 -37.90
CA GLY A 9 -5.02 19.43 -37.43
C GLY A 9 -5.09 19.70 -35.94
N ILE A 10 -6.18 19.32 -35.27
CA ILE A 10 -6.34 19.45 -33.82
C ILE A 10 -5.66 18.27 -33.13
N ASP A 11 -5.87 17.04 -33.61
CA ASP A 11 -5.19 15.85 -33.08
C ASP A 11 -3.66 15.99 -33.18
N GLN A 12 -3.16 16.53 -34.31
CA GLN A 12 -1.72 16.75 -34.48
C GLN A 12 -1.17 17.88 -33.59
N MET A 13 -1.97 18.93 -33.32
CA MET A 13 -1.59 19.97 -32.35
C MET A 13 -1.63 19.49 -30.89
N ILE A 14 -2.54 18.57 -30.55
CA ILE A 14 -2.61 17.95 -29.22
C ILE A 14 -1.40 17.02 -29.04
N MET A 15 -1.05 16.21 -30.04
CA MET A 15 0.14 15.36 -30.02
C MET A 15 1.46 16.15 -29.99
N GLU A 16 1.56 17.28 -30.70
CA GLU A 16 2.76 18.13 -30.68
C GLU A 16 2.91 18.95 -29.39
N ARG A 17 1.84 19.10 -28.60
CA ARG A 17 1.84 19.79 -27.30
C ARG A 17 1.66 18.87 -26.09
N ASP A 18 1.75 17.57 -26.28
CA ASP A 18 1.57 16.59 -25.20
C ASP A 18 2.56 16.87 -24.04
N HIS A 19 3.82 17.20 -24.36
CA HIS A 19 4.83 17.59 -23.35
C HIS A 19 4.50 18.90 -22.59
N ASP A 20 3.75 19.83 -23.18
CA ASP A 20 3.32 21.07 -22.50
C ASP A 20 2.00 20.90 -21.73
N LEU A 21 1.14 19.97 -22.18
CA LEU A 21 -0.13 19.62 -21.54
C LEU A 21 0.07 18.79 -20.27
N VAL A 22 1.17 18.03 -20.17
CA VAL A 22 1.58 17.33 -18.94
C VAL A 22 1.83 18.32 -17.78
N LYS A 23 2.18 19.59 -18.07
CA LYS A 23 2.42 20.63 -17.05
C LYS A 23 1.18 21.43 -16.63
N MET A 24 0.07 21.30 -17.36
CA MET A 24 -1.19 21.92 -16.99
C MET A 24 -2.17 20.81 -16.67
N HIS A 25 -2.43 20.55 -15.39
CA HIS A 25 -3.53 19.66 -15.02
C HIS A 25 -4.80 20.12 -15.74
N PRO A 26 -5.34 19.33 -16.69
CA PRO A 26 -6.44 19.78 -17.55
C PRO A 26 -7.78 19.80 -16.82
N ILE A 27 -7.79 19.43 -15.55
CA ILE A 27 -8.97 19.26 -14.70
C ILE A 27 -8.75 20.07 -13.43
N ASP A 28 -9.62 21.06 -13.20
CA ASP A 28 -9.63 21.80 -11.95
C ASP A 28 -10.02 20.87 -10.79
N PRO A 29 -9.31 20.91 -9.65
CA PRO A 29 -9.68 20.15 -8.47
C PRO A 29 -11.08 20.51 -7.96
N ALA A 30 -11.74 19.54 -7.34
CA ALA A 30 -12.98 19.82 -6.62
C ALA A 30 -12.69 20.69 -5.40
N VAL A 31 -13.32 21.86 -5.33
CA VAL A 31 -13.07 22.83 -4.26
C VAL A 31 -14.17 22.74 -3.20
N ILE A 32 -13.79 22.55 -1.94
CA ILE A 32 -14.70 22.59 -0.81
C ILE A 32 -14.20 23.58 0.26
N PRO A 33 -15.07 24.19 1.07
CA PRO A 33 -14.63 25.03 2.18
C PRO A 33 -13.74 24.26 3.16
N ASN A 34 -12.66 24.88 3.61
CA ASN A 34 -11.73 24.27 4.56
C ASN A 34 -12.36 24.17 5.96
N TYR A 35 -12.87 22.98 6.27
CA TYR A 35 -13.51 22.69 7.55
C TYR A 35 -12.53 22.54 8.73
N VAL A 36 -11.21 22.53 8.49
CA VAL A 36 -10.18 22.50 9.55
C VAL A 36 -9.52 23.85 9.81
N LEU A 37 -9.96 24.90 9.12
CA LEU A 37 -9.43 26.24 9.29
C LEU A 37 -9.59 26.71 10.75
N GLY A 38 -8.49 27.16 11.36
CA GLY A 38 -8.47 27.58 12.77
C GLY A 38 -8.36 26.46 13.80
N LEU A 39 -8.27 25.19 13.39
CA LEU A 39 -8.15 24.04 14.30
C LEU A 39 -6.69 23.63 14.59
N ARG A 40 -5.72 24.54 14.45
CA ARG A 40 -4.28 24.26 14.60
C ARG A 40 -3.94 23.48 15.87
N GLU A 41 -4.46 23.94 17.00
CA GLU A 41 -4.18 23.36 18.32
C GLU A 41 -4.84 21.98 18.53
N LEU A 42 -5.75 21.57 17.64
CA LEU A 42 -6.49 20.30 17.71
C LEU A 42 -6.02 19.28 16.67
N LEU A 43 -5.20 19.68 15.70
CA LEU A 43 -4.69 18.80 14.65
C LEU A 43 -3.29 18.25 14.99
N PRO A 44 -2.90 17.09 14.44
CA PRO A 44 -1.56 16.55 14.62
C PRO A 44 -0.49 17.51 14.10
N GLN A 45 0.69 17.53 14.75
CA GLN A 45 1.85 18.33 14.29
C GLN A 45 2.33 17.98 12.88
N SER A 46 1.94 16.81 12.37
CA SER A 46 2.26 16.35 11.02
C SER A 46 1.26 16.82 9.96
N CYS A 47 0.32 17.70 10.32
CA CYS A 47 -0.59 18.36 9.38
C CYS A 47 0.13 19.51 8.66
N PRO A 48 0.05 19.63 7.32
CA PRO A 48 0.72 20.69 6.56
C PRO A 48 0.27 22.10 6.96
N GLU A 49 1.20 23.07 6.91
CA GLU A 49 0.92 24.48 7.27
C GLU A 49 -0.16 25.14 6.39
N SER A 50 -0.25 24.72 5.12
CA SER A 50 -1.27 25.16 4.17
C SER A 50 -2.69 24.89 4.67
N MET A 51 -2.91 23.81 5.42
CA MET A 51 -4.22 23.44 5.96
C MET A 51 -4.77 24.46 6.97
N PHE A 52 -3.92 25.31 7.55
CA PHE A 52 -4.32 26.32 8.52
C PHE A 52 -4.52 27.71 7.93
N THR A 53 -4.14 27.90 6.66
CA THR A 53 -4.19 29.20 5.98
C THR A 53 -5.13 29.19 4.78
N ALA A 54 -5.26 28.04 4.11
CA ALA A 54 -6.13 27.88 2.95
C ALA A 54 -7.60 28.01 3.35
N SER A 55 -8.35 28.84 2.63
CA SER A 55 -9.80 29.01 2.82
C SER A 55 -10.61 27.84 2.26
N ASN A 56 -10.05 27.14 1.27
CA ASN A 56 -10.68 26.00 0.62
C ASN A 56 -9.69 24.83 0.51
N LEU A 57 -10.23 23.62 0.49
CA LEU A 57 -9.51 22.39 0.17
C LEU A 57 -9.78 22.03 -1.29
N GLN A 58 -8.72 21.60 -1.95
CA GLN A 58 -8.76 21.10 -3.31
C GLN A 58 -8.59 19.59 -3.27
N LEU A 59 -9.58 18.87 -3.79
CA LEU A 59 -9.61 17.41 -3.80
C LEU A 59 -9.51 16.92 -5.25
N MET A 60 -8.64 15.95 -5.47
CA MET A 60 -8.45 15.31 -6.77
C MET A 60 -8.44 13.78 -6.61
N ASP A 61 -8.43 13.09 -7.73
CA ASP A 61 -8.36 11.62 -7.75
C ASP A 61 -7.05 11.15 -7.11
N ALA A 62 -7.16 10.16 -6.22
CA ALA A 62 -6.02 9.56 -5.56
C ALA A 62 -5.09 8.83 -6.53
N GLY A 63 -5.58 8.40 -7.70
CA GLY A 63 -4.77 7.74 -8.72
C GLY A 63 -3.64 8.62 -9.28
N MET A 64 -3.72 9.94 -9.12
CA MET A 64 -2.60 10.83 -9.45
C MET A 64 -1.41 10.73 -8.48
N SER A 65 -1.60 10.11 -7.32
CA SER A 65 -0.57 9.89 -6.30
C SER A 65 -0.28 8.41 -6.09
N ASN A 66 -1.32 7.62 -5.86
CA ASN A 66 -1.22 6.17 -5.67
C ASN A 66 -2.53 5.48 -6.06
N ASN A 67 -2.49 4.61 -7.07
CA ASN A 67 -3.66 3.85 -7.52
C ASN A 67 -4.14 2.80 -6.51
N LEU A 68 -3.33 2.44 -5.51
CA LEU A 68 -3.72 1.54 -4.43
C LEU A 68 -4.15 2.34 -3.19
N PRO A 69 -5.37 2.12 -2.65
CA PRO A 69 -5.90 2.87 -1.50
C PRO A 69 -5.30 2.39 -0.16
N LEU A 70 -3.97 2.49 -0.02
CA LEU A 70 -3.21 1.91 1.09
C LEU A 70 -3.20 2.83 2.33
N TYR A 71 -3.12 4.15 2.14
CA TYR A 71 -2.97 5.10 3.25
C TYR A 71 -4.08 5.03 4.31
N PRO A 72 -5.37 4.90 3.95
CA PRO A 72 -6.42 4.75 4.96
C PRO A 72 -6.23 3.49 5.81
N LEU A 73 -5.76 2.38 5.22
CA LEU A 73 -5.57 1.10 5.90
C LEU A 73 -4.40 1.14 6.89
N LEU A 74 -3.38 1.93 6.59
CA LEU A 74 -2.19 2.09 7.42
C LEU A 74 -2.37 3.13 8.56
N ARG A 75 -3.55 3.74 8.70
CA ARG A 75 -3.82 4.70 9.78
C ARG A 75 -3.63 4.04 11.17
N PRO A 76 -2.88 4.67 12.09
CA PRO A 76 -2.75 4.19 13.47
C PRO A 76 -4.12 3.96 14.14
N GLY A 77 -4.25 2.82 14.82
CA GLY A 77 -5.49 2.39 15.48
C GLY A 77 -6.41 1.51 14.62
N ARG A 78 -6.11 1.31 13.33
CA ARG A 78 -6.76 0.23 12.55
C ARG A 78 -6.13 -1.13 12.80
N ASP A 79 -4.85 -1.15 13.18
CA ASP A 79 -4.09 -2.35 13.55
C ASP A 79 -4.22 -3.50 12.53
N VAL A 80 -4.04 -3.16 11.24
CA VAL A 80 -4.17 -4.10 10.12
C VAL A 80 -3.01 -5.11 10.14
N ASP A 81 -3.31 -6.40 10.21
CA ASP A 81 -2.29 -7.47 10.11
C ASP A 81 -2.16 -8.04 8.71
N ILE A 82 -3.22 -8.00 7.91
CA ILE A 82 -3.28 -8.54 6.55
C ILE A 82 -3.88 -7.49 5.64
N LEU A 83 -3.16 -7.18 4.57
CA LEU A 83 -3.61 -6.32 3.48
C LEU A 83 -3.72 -7.17 2.22
N ILE A 84 -4.91 -7.21 1.62
CA ILE A 84 -5.14 -7.89 0.34
C ILE A 84 -5.36 -6.81 -0.71
N ALA A 85 -4.38 -6.62 -1.58
CA ALA A 85 -4.39 -5.63 -2.64
C ALA A 85 -4.68 -6.30 -3.98
N PHE A 86 -5.67 -5.76 -4.69
CA PHE A 86 -5.95 -6.09 -6.09
C PHE A 86 -5.56 -4.87 -6.92
N ASP A 87 -4.62 -5.06 -7.83
CA ASP A 87 -4.09 -3.97 -8.66
C ASP A 87 -4.57 -4.13 -10.09
N ALA A 88 -5.44 -3.22 -10.50
CA ALA A 88 -6.00 -3.14 -11.84
C ALA A 88 -5.38 -2.01 -12.67
N SER A 89 -4.17 -1.56 -12.31
CA SER A 89 -3.42 -0.54 -13.07
C SER A 89 -3.11 -1.04 -14.48
N ALA A 90 -3.08 -0.10 -15.43
CA ALA A 90 -2.81 -0.41 -16.84
C ALA A 90 -1.38 -0.95 -17.06
N ASP A 91 -0.40 -0.42 -16.32
CA ASP A 91 0.96 -0.96 -16.28
C ASP A 91 1.38 -1.30 -14.84
N VAL A 92 1.00 -2.50 -14.40
CA VAL A 92 1.39 -2.98 -13.07
C VAL A 92 2.92 -3.14 -12.93
N ARG A 93 3.69 -3.30 -14.02
CA ARG A 93 5.12 -3.63 -13.95
C ARG A 93 5.97 -2.40 -13.71
N THR A 94 5.65 -1.29 -14.39
CA THR A 94 6.34 -0.01 -14.21
C THR A 94 5.86 0.70 -12.95
N ASP A 95 4.56 0.66 -12.68
CA ASP A 95 3.98 1.40 -11.57
C ASP A 95 4.01 0.60 -10.26
N ASN A 96 5.15 0.65 -9.55
CA ASN A 96 5.29 -0.03 -8.26
C ASN A 96 4.63 0.78 -7.10
N TRP A 97 3.31 0.75 -7.04
CA TRP A 97 2.50 1.43 -6.01
C TRP A 97 2.77 0.96 -4.57
N LEU A 98 3.29 -0.25 -4.39
CA LEU A 98 3.70 -0.78 -3.08
C LEU A 98 4.96 -0.08 -2.56
N LYS A 99 5.91 0.28 -3.44
CA LYS A 99 7.09 1.10 -3.12
C LYS A 99 6.70 2.50 -2.65
N VAL A 100 5.68 3.11 -3.29
CA VAL A 100 5.14 4.42 -2.86
C VAL A 100 4.56 4.35 -1.43
N ALA A 101 3.86 3.26 -1.09
CA ALA A 101 3.36 3.05 0.27
C ALA A 101 4.47 2.81 1.30
N GLU A 102 5.62 2.27 0.88
CA GLU A 102 6.81 2.19 1.74
C GLU A 102 7.28 3.58 2.17
N GLY A 103 7.40 4.53 1.24
CA GLY A 103 7.78 5.92 1.54
C GLY A 103 6.83 6.57 2.57
N TYR A 104 5.52 6.37 2.39
CA TYR A 104 4.51 6.83 3.34
C TYR A 104 4.67 6.16 4.72
N SER A 105 4.91 4.84 4.75
CA SER A 105 5.09 4.10 6.00
C SER A 105 6.28 4.64 6.80
N LYS A 106 7.41 4.95 6.14
CA LYS A 106 8.60 5.57 6.74
C LYS A 106 8.30 6.97 7.29
N GLN A 107 7.69 7.86 6.50
CA GLN A 107 7.37 9.23 6.94
C GLN A 107 6.44 9.29 8.14
N ARG A 108 5.51 8.34 8.24
CA ARG A 108 4.51 8.28 9.31
C ARG A 108 4.92 7.37 10.47
N GLY A 109 6.11 6.77 10.43
CA GLY A 109 6.62 5.86 11.48
C GLY A 109 5.77 4.59 11.64
N ILE A 110 5.19 4.09 10.55
CA ILE A 110 4.32 2.91 10.54
C ILE A 110 5.20 1.67 10.53
N VAL A 111 5.12 0.90 11.61
CA VAL A 111 5.96 -0.28 11.83
C VAL A 111 5.34 -1.52 11.17
N GLY A 112 6.18 -2.37 10.58
CA GLY A 112 5.78 -3.67 10.09
C GLY A 112 5.33 -3.73 8.63
N TRP A 113 5.49 -2.66 7.84
CA TRP A 113 5.36 -2.71 6.38
C TRP A 113 6.48 -3.57 5.76
N PRO A 114 6.23 -4.38 4.72
CA PRO A 114 7.28 -5.11 4.01
C PRO A 114 8.10 -4.17 3.11
N VAL A 115 9.27 -3.77 3.61
CA VAL A 115 10.26 -2.96 2.87
C VAL A 115 10.76 -3.73 1.65
N GLY A 116 10.66 -3.13 0.46
CA GLY A 116 11.03 -3.72 -0.82
C GLY A 116 9.93 -4.54 -1.50
N ALA A 117 8.68 -4.49 -1.02
CA ALA A 117 7.56 -5.18 -1.67
C ALA A 117 7.19 -4.54 -3.00
N GLY A 118 6.75 -5.37 -3.95
CA GLY A 118 6.37 -4.95 -5.30
C GLY A 118 7.27 -5.54 -6.38
N TRP A 119 7.13 -5.02 -7.60
CA TRP A 119 7.94 -5.44 -8.73
C TRP A 119 9.41 -5.09 -8.49
N PRO A 120 10.36 -5.96 -8.89
CA PRO A 120 11.76 -5.60 -8.83
C PRO A 120 11.96 -4.31 -9.63
N PRO A 121 12.77 -3.35 -9.13
CA PRO A 121 13.14 -2.20 -9.94
C PRO A 121 13.74 -2.71 -11.26
N GLY A 122 13.55 -1.95 -12.35
CA GLY A 122 14.36 -2.15 -13.55
C GLY A 122 15.85 -2.03 -13.21
N ASP A 123 16.76 -2.08 -14.19
CA ASP A 123 18.17 -1.72 -13.96
C ASP A 123 18.31 -0.20 -13.64
N GLU A 124 17.68 0.26 -12.56
CA GLU A 124 17.71 1.61 -12.02
C GLU A 124 19.03 1.78 -11.26
N SER A 125 19.79 2.80 -11.64
CA SER A 125 20.97 3.21 -10.89
C SER A 125 20.58 3.59 -9.46
N LYS A 126 21.49 3.39 -8.49
CA LYS A 126 21.29 3.79 -7.08
C LYS A 126 20.94 5.29 -6.94
N GLU A 127 21.32 6.11 -7.92
CA GLU A 127 21.03 7.54 -8.01
C GLU A 127 19.56 7.80 -8.36
N GLN A 128 19.00 7.06 -9.33
CA GLN A 128 17.58 7.12 -9.70
C GLN A 128 16.65 6.69 -8.54
N ILE A 129 17.01 5.60 -7.84
CA ILE A 129 16.26 5.13 -6.66
C ILE A 129 16.26 6.19 -5.54
N GLY A 130 17.40 6.88 -5.36
CA GLY A 130 17.53 7.97 -4.38
C GLY A 130 16.73 9.22 -4.76
N GLU A 131 16.61 9.52 -6.05
CA GLU A 131 15.76 10.60 -6.55
C GLU A 131 14.26 10.28 -6.39
N GLU A 132 13.82 9.05 -6.68
CA GLU A 132 12.43 8.62 -6.45
C GLU A 132 12.03 8.61 -4.97
N LEU A 133 12.92 8.13 -4.08
CA LEU A 133 12.65 8.19 -2.64
C LEU A 133 12.53 9.63 -2.15
N LYS A 134 13.36 10.53 -2.68
CA LYS A 134 13.28 11.97 -2.38
C LYS A 134 12.04 12.61 -3.00
N ALA A 135 11.59 12.16 -4.17
CA ALA A 135 10.35 12.60 -4.80
C ALA A 135 9.12 12.17 -3.97
N ALA A 136 9.11 10.92 -3.48
CA ALA A 136 8.09 10.43 -2.55
C ALA A 136 8.10 11.17 -1.19
N GLN A 137 9.21 11.83 -0.84
CA GLN A 137 9.39 12.65 0.37
C GLN A 137 9.16 14.17 0.16
N ALA A 138 8.83 14.62 -1.05
CA ALA A 138 8.66 16.05 -1.32
C ALA A 138 7.43 16.61 -0.59
N GLY A 139 7.63 17.69 0.19
CA GLY A 139 6.61 18.28 1.06
C GLY A 139 5.60 19.21 0.38
N SER A 140 5.64 19.37 -0.95
CA SER A 140 4.68 20.19 -1.70
C SER A 140 4.17 19.46 -2.94
N GLU A 141 2.87 19.59 -3.21
CA GLU A 141 2.15 18.86 -4.26
C GLU A 141 2.69 19.16 -5.66
N GLU A 142 3.05 20.41 -5.95
CA GLU A 142 3.64 20.81 -7.24
C GLU A 142 5.01 20.18 -7.49
N GLN A 143 5.87 20.12 -6.46
CA GLN A 143 7.19 19.50 -6.59
C GLN A 143 7.13 17.98 -6.63
N ALA A 144 6.14 17.36 -5.98
CA ALA A 144 5.92 15.92 -6.06
C ALA A 144 5.43 15.54 -7.46
N ALA A 145 4.46 16.27 -8.01
CA ALA A 145 3.92 16.03 -9.35
C ALA A 145 4.96 16.27 -10.46
N GLU A 146 5.70 17.39 -10.41
CA GLU A 146 6.72 17.72 -11.42
C GLU A 146 7.86 16.70 -11.44
N LYS A 147 8.30 16.22 -10.26
CA LYS A 147 9.37 15.23 -10.16
C LYS A 147 8.93 13.80 -10.47
N LEU A 148 7.68 13.45 -10.18
CA LEU A 148 7.11 12.16 -10.61
C LEU A 148 6.98 12.10 -12.13
N ALA A 149 6.54 13.19 -12.76
CA ALA A 149 6.48 13.29 -14.22
C ALA A 149 7.88 13.20 -14.86
N GLU A 150 8.87 13.91 -14.32
CA GLU A 150 10.27 13.82 -14.79
C GLU A 150 10.88 12.42 -14.59
N ALA A 151 10.52 11.72 -13.51
CA ALA A 151 10.98 10.34 -13.26
C ALA A 151 10.37 9.36 -14.26
N GLN A 152 9.06 9.46 -14.53
CA GLN A 152 8.37 8.64 -15.53
C GLN A 152 8.93 8.87 -16.93
N GLU A 153 9.20 10.12 -17.31
CA GLU A 153 9.74 10.47 -18.63
C GLU A 153 11.18 9.94 -18.82
N LYS A 154 12.03 10.04 -17.80
CA LYS A 154 13.39 9.47 -17.84
C LYS A 154 13.39 7.95 -17.92
N GLN A 155 12.45 7.29 -17.24
CA GLN A 155 12.35 5.84 -17.23
C GLN A 155 11.88 5.28 -18.58
N LEU A 156 10.90 5.94 -19.22
CA LEU A 156 10.47 5.64 -20.59
C LEU A 156 11.63 5.75 -21.61
N LEU A 157 12.53 6.72 -21.43
CA LEU A 157 13.69 6.95 -22.31
C LEU A 157 14.85 5.95 -22.08
N ASP A 158 14.96 5.37 -20.89
CA ASP A 158 15.98 4.35 -20.57
C ASP A 158 15.52 2.94 -21.01
N ASP A 159 14.21 2.63 -20.92
CA ASP A 159 13.62 1.38 -21.38
C ASP A 159 13.74 1.17 -22.90
N GLU A 160 13.77 2.25 -23.69
CA GLU A 160 14.05 2.18 -25.14
C GLU A 160 15.50 1.82 -25.47
N LYS A 161 16.46 2.10 -24.55
CA LYS A 161 17.90 1.96 -24.82
C LYS A 161 18.49 0.65 -24.31
N ASN A 162 17.95 0.08 -23.24
CA ASN A 162 18.43 -1.17 -22.66
C ASN A 162 17.26 -2.12 -22.37
N PRO A 163 17.05 -3.19 -23.16
CA PRO A 163 16.01 -4.16 -22.85
C PRO A 163 16.34 -4.86 -21.52
N PRO A 164 15.39 -4.95 -20.57
CA PRO A 164 15.65 -5.50 -19.25
C PRO A 164 16.03 -6.99 -19.36
N LYS A 165 17.08 -7.40 -18.63
CA LYS A 165 17.37 -8.82 -18.42
C LYS A 165 16.27 -9.42 -17.52
N LYS A 166 15.79 -10.62 -17.87
CA LYS A 166 14.76 -11.37 -17.13
C LYS A 166 15.09 -11.49 -15.63
N HIS A 167 14.46 -10.67 -14.81
CA HIS A 167 14.21 -10.96 -13.41
C HIS A 167 13.02 -11.93 -13.30
N ASP A 168 12.90 -12.65 -12.19
CA ASP A 168 11.72 -13.47 -11.91
C ASP A 168 10.50 -12.54 -11.80
N ASP A 169 9.62 -12.58 -12.81
CA ASP A 169 8.37 -11.83 -12.85
C ASP A 169 7.48 -12.21 -11.65
N LEU A 170 6.71 -11.24 -11.13
CA LEU A 170 5.69 -11.53 -10.12
C LEU A 170 4.60 -12.45 -10.68
N GLY A 171 4.07 -13.33 -9.83
CA GLY A 171 2.96 -14.22 -10.17
C GLY A 171 1.59 -13.57 -10.00
N TYR A 172 0.53 -14.37 -10.16
CA TYR A 172 -0.86 -13.94 -9.96
C TYR A 172 -1.21 -13.58 -8.50
N CYS A 173 -0.42 -14.07 -7.55
CA CYS A 173 -0.54 -13.78 -6.13
C CYS A 173 0.84 -13.77 -5.49
N ASN A 174 1.16 -12.68 -4.82
CA ASN A 174 2.47 -12.42 -4.24
C ASN A 174 2.30 -12.04 -2.79
N VAL A 175 3.07 -12.68 -1.90
CA VAL A 175 2.93 -12.44 -0.46
C VAL A 175 4.26 -11.96 0.10
N TRP A 176 4.20 -10.83 0.81
CA TRP A 176 5.32 -10.30 1.59
C TRP A 176 4.92 -10.13 3.04
N ILE A 177 5.90 -10.23 3.94
CA ILE A 177 5.70 -10.04 5.37
C ILE A 177 6.70 -9.00 5.87
N GLY A 178 6.19 -7.92 6.45
CA GLY A 178 7.05 -6.93 7.09
C GLY A 178 7.55 -7.39 8.45
N THR A 179 8.42 -6.60 9.05
CA THR A 179 9.03 -6.91 10.36
C THR A 179 8.82 -5.75 11.33
N THR A 180 8.45 -6.06 12.57
CA THR A 180 8.21 -5.08 13.64
C THR A 180 9.48 -4.59 14.34
N GLY A 181 10.61 -5.30 14.15
CA GLY A 181 11.91 -4.99 14.74
C GLY A 181 12.71 -3.90 14.04
N GLN A 182 12.31 -3.45 12.84
CA GLN A 182 12.89 -2.26 12.22
C GLN A 182 12.37 -1.02 12.97
N ARG A 183 13.05 -0.64 14.06
CA ARG A 183 13.04 0.76 14.47
C ARG A 183 13.60 1.55 13.29
N VAL A 184 12.92 2.65 12.94
CA VAL A 184 13.51 3.72 12.15
C VAL A 184 14.68 4.25 12.99
N SER A 185 15.88 3.67 12.82
CA SER A 185 17.09 4.33 13.29
C SER A 185 17.25 5.60 12.46
N GLU A 186 17.51 6.73 13.12
CA GLU A 186 17.92 7.97 12.44
C GLU A 186 19.24 7.78 11.68
N GLU A 187 19.98 6.73 12.00
CA GLU A 187 21.08 6.21 11.21
C GLU A 187 20.50 5.40 10.05
N GLU A 188 20.50 6.03 8.87
CA GLU A 188 20.42 5.32 7.60
C GLU A 188 21.41 4.13 7.65
N PRO A 189 21.02 2.92 7.25
CA PRO A 189 22.01 1.95 6.82
C PRO A 189 22.85 2.64 5.73
N GLU A 190 24.18 2.67 5.89
CA GLU A 190 25.12 3.35 4.97
C GLU A 190 25.04 2.85 3.51
N GLU A 191 24.17 1.89 3.20
CA GLU A 191 23.78 1.55 1.85
C GLU A 191 22.27 1.30 1.74
N PRO A 192 21.56 1.91 0.75
CA PRO A 192 20.27 1.40 0.32
C PRO A 192 20.53 0.02 -0.28
N SER A 193 20.30 -1.03 0.49
CA SER A 193 20.36 -2.38 -0.06
C SER A 193 19.26 -2.49 -1.11
N PRO A 194 19.56 -2.84 -2.37
CA PRO A 194 18.59 -3.07 -3.44
C PRO A 194 17.79 -4.37 -3.21
N ALA A 195 17.56 -4.75 -1.96
CA ALA A 195 16.94 -6.00 -1.59
C ALA A 195 15.43 -5.88 -1.82
N THR A 196 14.99 -6.35 -2.99
CA THR A 196 13.62 -6.77 -3.23
C THR A 196 13.16 -7.60 -2.03
N ALA A 197 12.00 -7.26 -1.45
CA ALA A 197 11.45 -8.01 -0.34
C ALA A 197 11.33 -9.48 -0.75
N LYS A 198 11.92 -10.37 0.04
CA LYS A 198 11.78 -11.81 -0.18
C LYS A 198 10.29 -12.16 -0.09
N GLN A 199 9.75 -12.74 -1.17
CA GLN A 199 8.41 -13.30 -1.12
C GLN A 199 8.35 -14.46 -0.14
N VAL A 200 7.23 -14.55 0.58
CA VAL A 200 6.95 -15.62 1.52
C VAL A 200 6.78 -16.92 0.73
N GLN A 201 7.71 -17.84 0.95
CA GLN A 201 7.65 -19.19 0.38
C GLN A 201 7.03 -20.19 1.36
N GLU A 202 7.37 -20.04 2.64
CA GLU A 202 7.03 -21.01 3.69
C GLU A 202 6.17 -20.39 4.79
N ASP A 203 5.22 -21.16 5.32
CA ASP A 203 4.25 -20.69 6.32
C ASP A 203 4.90 -20.23 7.63
N TRP A 204 6.08 -20.76 7.99
CA TRP A 204 6.79 -20.38 9.21
C TRP A 204 7.27 -18.92 9.18
N GLU A 205 7.52 -18.35 7.99
CA GLU A 205 7.97 -16.96 7.84
C GLU A 205 6.90 -15.97 8.33
N LEU A 206 5.62 -16.32 8.15
CA LEU A 206 4.47 -15.55 8.62
C LEU A 206 4.26 -15.66 10.13
N MET A 207 4.72 -16.75 10.73
CA MET A 207 4.54 -17.09 12.14
C MET A 207 5.59 -16.48 13.06
N ARG A 208 6.61 -15.79 12.51
CA ARG A 208 7.69 -15.23 13.32
C ARG A 208 7.14 -14.28 14.41
N PRO A 209 7.73 -14.25 15.62
CA PRO A 209 7.28 -13.37 16.69
C PRO A 209 7.32 -11.88 16.32
N ASP A 210 8.32 -11.51 15.50
CA ASP A 210 8.57 -10.16 15.02
C ASP A 210 7.88 -9.83 13.69
N ALA A 211 7.09 -10.75 13.12
CA ALA A 211 6.38 -10.50 11.87
C ALA A 211 5.32 -9.39 12.01
N GLY A 212 5.32 -8.48 11.04
CA GLY A 212 4.43 -7.32 10.92
C GLY A 212 3.22 -7.59 10.04
N ILE A 213 2.95 -6.64 9.14
CA ILE A 213 1.85 -6.65 8.18
C ILE A 213 2.18 -7.62 7.05
N ALA A 214 1.26 -8.55 6.78
CA ALA A 214 1.29 -9.40 5.60
C ALA A 214 0.60 -8.67 4.44
N VAL A 215 1.30 -8.47 3.32
CA VAL A 215 0.73 -7.90 2.09
C VAL A 215 0.56 -9.04 1.09
N ILE A 216 -0.69 -9.30 0.72
CA ILE A 216 -1.10 -10.24 -0.33
C ILE A 216 -1.49 -9.40 -1.54
N TYR A 217 -0.76 -9.53 -2.64
CA TYR A 217 -0.87 -8.67 -3.79
C TYR A 217 -1.23 -9.48 -5.04
N PHE A 218 -2.32 -9.06 -5.67
CA PHE A 218 -2.87 -9.62 -6.90
C PHE A 218 -2.74 -8.60 -8.04
N PRO A 219 -1.68 -8.66 -8.85
CA PRO A 219 -1.62 -7.89 -10.08
C PRO A 219 -2.64 -8.44 -11.08
N PHE A 220 -3.33 -7.56 -11.81
CA PHE A 220 -4.26 -7.96 -12.85
C PHE A 220 -3.51 -8.31 -14.13
N LEU A 221 -3.16 -9.59 -14.25
CA LEU A 221 -2.37 -10.14 -15.35
C LEU A 221 -3.24 -10.94 -16.32
N ALA A 222 -2.80 -11.06 -17.58
CA ALA A 222 -3.35 -12.03 -18.51
C ALA A 222 -3.18 -13.46 -17.99
N ASN A 223 -4.16 -14.33 -18.20
CA ASN A 223 -4.18 -15.69 -17.65
C ASN A 223 -4.46 -16.72 -18.75
N PRO A 224 -3.63 -17.77 -18.92
CA PRO A 224 -3.86 -18.81 -19.91
C PRO A 224 -5.21 -19.53 -19.79
N LYS A 225 -5.87 -19.50 -18.63
CA LYS A 225 -7.21 -20.06 -18.43
C LYS A 225 -8.33 -19.24 -19.10
N VAL A 226 -8.06 -18.00 -19.49
CA VAL A 226 -9.01 -17.08 -20.12
C VAL A 226 -8.36 -16.50 -21.37
N GLU A 227 -8.69 -17.07 -22.52
CA GLU A 227 -8.12 -16.65 -23.80
C GLU A 227 -8.71 -15.32 -24.30
N GLY A 228 -7.89 -14.55 -25.02
CA GLY A 228 -8.34 -13.33 -25.72
C GLY A 228 -8.63 -12.15 -24.81
N VAL A 229 -8.04 -12.12 -23.61
CA VAL A 229 -8.09 -11.00 -22.66
C VAL A 229 -6.70 -10.78 -22.09
N ASP A 230 -6.12 -9.62 -22.38
CA ASP A 230 -4.89 -9.13 -21.79
C ASP A 230 -5.14 -7.70 -21.28
N PRO A 231 -5.03 -7.44 -19.97
CA PRO A 231 -5.21 -6.09 -19.41
C PRO A 231 -4.29 -5.02 -20.04
N ARG A 232 -3.14 -5.42 -20.59
CA ARG A 232 -2.18 -4.50 -21.22
C ARG A 232 -2.45 -4.29 -22.71
N GLU A 233 -2.91 -5.32 -23.42
CA GLU A 233 -3.02 -5.29 -24.89
C GLU A 233 -4.46 -5.15 -25.40
N SER A 234 -5.47 -5.48 -24.60
CA SER A 234 -6.87 -5.48 -25.06
C SER A 234 -7.48 -4.08 -24.98
N ASP A 235 -7.91 -3.53 -26.12
CA ASP A 235 -8.46 -2.17 -26.23
C ASP A 235 -9.59 -1.88 -25.23
N PHE A 236 -10.50 -2.85 -25.00
CA PHE A 236 -11.62 -2.67 -24.08
C PHE A 236 -11.21 -2.58 -22.61
N MET A 237 -9.97 -2.95 -22.28
CA MET A 237 -9.36 -2.86 -20.94
C MET A 237 -8.69 -1.50 -20.69
N SER A 238 -8.62 -0.64 -21.71
CA SER A 238 -8.08 0.71 -21.56
C SER A 238 -8.86 1.52 -20.52
N THR A 239 -8.14 2.29 -19.71
CA THR A 239 -8.72 3.24 -18.74
C THR A 239 -9.59 4.31 -19.40
N TRP A 240 -9.41 4.53 -20.71
CA TRP A 240 -10.19 5.47 -21.51
C TRP A 240 -11.45 4.85 -22.12
N ASN A 241 -11.65 3.53 -21.99
CA ASN A 241 -12.82 2.87 -22.50
C ASN A 241 -13.97 2.91 -21.48
N PHE A 242 -15.09 3.52 -21.86
CA PHE A 242 -16.32 3.56 -21.05
C PHE A 242 -17.48 2.81 -21.70
N VAL A 243 -17.23 2.09 -22.80
CA VAL A 243 -18.25 1.34 -23.53
C VAL A 243 -17.86 -0.12 -23.57
N TYR A 244 -18.67 -0.96 -22.93
CA TYR A 244 -18.43 -2.39 -22.81
C TYR A 244 -19.59 -3.17 -23.41
N THR A 245 -19.28 -4.24 -24.13
CA THR A 245 -20.27 -5.26 -24.45
C THR A 245 -20.47 -6.21 -23.25
N PRO A 246 -21.60 -6.91 -23.13
CA PRO A 246 -21.78 -7.94 -22.12
C PRO A 246 -20.66 -8.99 -22.15
N GLU A 247 -20.21 -9.37 -23.34
CA GLU A 247 -19.12 -10.33 -23.54
C GLU A 247 -17.77 -9.81 -23.01
N ASP A 248 -17.49 -8.52 -23.16
CA ASP A 248 -16.28 -7.90 -22.60
C ASP A 248 -16.32 -7.95 -21.07
N ILE A 249 -17.47 -7.65 -20.46
CA ILE A 249 -17.64 -7.71 -19.00
C ILE A 249 -17.44 -9.15 -18.50
N ASP A 250 -18.05 -10.13 -19.15
CA ASP A 250 -17.90 -11.54 -18.78
C ASP A 250 -16.44 -11.99 -18.84
N LYS A 251 -15.70 -11.54 -19.87
CA LYS A 251 -14.26 -11.74 -20.03
C LYS A 251 -13.43 -11.14 -18.90
N VAL A 252 -13.67 -9.88 -18.54
CA VAL A 252 -12.97 -9.21 -17.42
C VAL A 252 -13.22 -9.95 -16.11
N VAL A 253 -14.48 -10.30 -15.83
CA VAL A 253 -14.87 -11.01 -14.62
C VAL A 253 -14.27 -12.41 -14.58
N ALA A 254 -14.27 -13.13 -15.72
CA ALA A 254 -13.64 -14.44 -15.83
C ALA A 254 -12.12 -14.36 -15.56
N LEU A 255 -11.43 -13.36 -16.11
CA LEU A 255 -10.01 -13.14 -15.88
C LEU A 255 -9.71 -12.86 -14.40
N ALA A 256 -10.48 -11.95 -13.78
CA ALA A 256 -10.32 -11.63 -12.35
C ALA A 256 -10.52 -12.86 -11.46
N ARG A 257 -11.52 -13.71 -11.77
CA ARG A 257 -11.75 -14.97 -11.07
C ARG A 257 -10.60 -15.95 -11.26
N ALA A 258 -10.10 -16.10 -12.48
CA ALA A 258 -8.99 -16.99 -12.79
C ALA A 258 -7.74 -16.58 -12.01
N ASN A 259 -7.38 -15.29 -12.01
CA ASN A 259 -6.23 -14.77 -11.26
C ASN A 259 -6.37 -14.98 -9.75
N PHE A 260 -7.56 -14.74 -9.19
CA PHE A 260 -7.77 -14.99 -7.78
C PHE A 260 -7.65 -16.49 -7.43
N GLU A 261 -8.18 -17.39 -8.28
CA GLU A 261 -8.13 -18.83 -8.03
C GLU A 261 -6.69 -19.36 -8.01
N GLU A 262 -5.77 -18.78 -8.80
CA GLU A 262 -4.32 -19.10 -8.72
C GLU A 262 -3.72 -18.78 -7.33
N GLY A 263 -4.19 -17.72 -6.68
CA GLY A 263 -3.69 -17.25 -5.39
C GLY A 263 -4.50 -17.64 -4.16
N LYS A 264 -5.62 -18.33 -4.34
CA LYS A 264 -6.61 -18.61 -3.29
C LYS A 264 -6.02 -19.41 -2.14
N ASP A 265 -5.32 -20.50 -2.44
CA ASP A 265 -4.73 -21.36 -1.41
C ASP A 265 -3.63 -20.62 -0.64
N GLN A 266 -2.79 -19.84 -1.33
CA GLN A 266 -1.77 -19.00 -0.70
C GLN A 266 -2.40 -17.93 0.20
N THR A 267 -3.52 -17.34 -0.22
CA THR A 267 -4.28 -16.36 0.57
C THR A 267 -4.84 -17.02 1.83
N MET A 268 -5.50 -18.18 1.70
CA MET A 268 -6.06 -18.92 2.84
C MET A 268 -4.96 -19.34 3.83
N ARG A 269 -3.82 -19.81 3.35
CA ARG A 269 -2.65 -20.13 4.18
C ARG A 269 -2.15 -18.91 4.94
N THR A 270 -2.01 -17.78 4.25
CA THR A 270 -1.54 -16.53 4.86
C THR A 270 -2.47 -16.06 5.97
N VAL A 271 -3.79 -16.05 5.71
CA VAL A 271 -4.80 -15.69 6.71
C VAL A 271 -4.75 -16.62 7.91
N ARG A 272 -4.64 -17.94 7.67
CA ARG A 272 -4.56 -18.93 8.74
C ARG A 272 -3.31 -18.76 9.60
N ALA A 273 -2.14 -18.55 8.98
CA ALA A 273 -0.89 -18.35 9.70
C ALA A 273 -0.97 -17.10 10.60
N VAL A 274 -1.39 -15.96 10.06
CA VAL A 274 -1.53 -14.73 10.84
C VAL A 274 -2.54 -14.90 11.99
N TYR A 275 -3.66 -15.60 11.76
CA TYR A 275 -4.62 -15.93 12.81
C TYR A 275 -3.99 -16.78 13.94
N GLU A 276 -3.32 -17.89 13.61
CA GLU A 276 -2.72 -18.76 14.62
C GLU A 276 -1.61 -18.03 15.40
N ARG A 277 -0.82 -17.18 14.74
CA ARG A 277 0.16 -16.29 15.38
C ARG A 277 -0.51 -15.37 16.42
N LYS A 278 -1.58 -14.67 16.05
CA LYS A 278 -2.31 -13.77 16.97
C LYS A 278 -2.96 -14.54 18.12
N LYS A 279 -3.53 -15.70 17.83
CA LYS A 279 -4.12 -16.58 18.84
C LYS A 279 -3.07 -17.05 19.85
N ALA A 280 -1.89 -17.47 19.38
CA ALA A 280 -0.79 -17.86 20.26
C ALA A 280 -0.37 -16.71 21.19
N LYS A 281 -0.13 -15.51 20.65
CA LYS A 281 0.20 -14.31 21.43
C LYS A 281 -0.87 -13.96 22.47
N ARG A 282 -2.15 -14.10 22.11
CA ARG A 282 -3.26 -13.86 23.05
C ARG A 282 -3.27 -14.87 24.20
N LEU A 283 -3.12 -16.15 23.89
CA LEU A 283 -3.13 -17.23 24.89
C LEU A 283 -1.93 -17.13 25.84
N GLU A 284 -0.76 -16.77 25.33
CA GLU A 284 0.45 -16.49 26.13
C GLU A 284 0.21 -15.35 27.12
N ARG A 285 -0.29 -14.20 26.64
CA ARG A 285 -0.65 -13.06 27.51
C ARG A 285 -1.67 -13.45 28.59
N GLU A 286 -2.72 -14.19 28.24
CA GLU A 286 -3.72 -14.65 29.21
C GLU A 286 -3.13 -15.62 30.25
N ALA A 287 -2.15 -16.45 29.87
CA ALA A 287 -1.46 -17.33 30.78
C ALA A 287 -0.56 -16.56 31.75
N GLU A 288 0.21 -15.59 31.24
CA GLU A 288 1.06 -14.70 32.05
C GLU A 288 0.22 -13.90 33.06
N GLU A 289 -0.90 -13.32 32.64
CA GLU A 289 -1.80 -12.59 33.54
C GLU A 289 -2.36 -13.50 34.65
N LYS A 290 -2.74 -14.73 34.32
CA LYS A 290 -3.20 -15.72 35.31
C LYS A 290 -2.09 -16.05 36.29
N GLU A 291 -0.86 -16.24 35.81
CA GLU A 291 0.29 -16.52 36.66
C GLU A 291 0.62 -15.33 37.58
N GLN A 292 0.64 -14.11 37.04
CA GLN A 292 0.85 -12.89 37.82
C GLN A 292 -0.22 -12.72 38.90
N ARG A 293 -1.51 -12.92 38.56
CA ARG A 293 -2.61 -12.90 39.55
C ARG A 293 -2.43 -13.97 40.62
N ARG A 294 -1.99 -15.18 40.24
CA ARG A 294 -1.70 -16.27 41.19
C ARG A 294 -0.54 -15.89 42.12
N ARG A 295 0.57 -15.38 41.58
CA ARG A 295 1.73 -14.91 42.35
C ARG A 295 1.35 -13.77 43.30
N TRP A 296 0.54 -12.82 42.86
CA TRP A 296 0.04 -11.73 43.71
C TRP A 296 -0.86 -12.23 44.84
N LYS A 297 -1.78 -13.16 44.57
CA LYS A 297 -2.62 -13.78 45.61
C LYS A 297 -1.79 -14.52 46.66
N LEU A 298 -0.76 -15.26 46.22
CA LEU A 298 0.20 -15.92 47.10
C LEU A 298 0.93 -14.91 47.99
N ARG A 299 1.47 -13.83 47.40
CA ARG A 299 2.21 -12.79 48.13
C ARG A 299 1.35 -12.01 49.13
N THR A 300 0.06 -11.84 48.84
CA THR A 300 -0.89 -11.08 49.69
C THR A 300 -1.65 -11.96 50.69
N GLY A 301 -1.35 -13.26 50.77
CA GLY A 301 -2.03 -14.19 51.69
C GLY A 301 -3.53 -14.36 51.40
N ARG A 302 -3.98 -14.02 50.18
CA ARG A 302 -5.38 -14.13 49.73
C ARG A 302 -5.69 -15.48 49.07
N VAL A 303 -4.75 -16.41 49.08
CA VAL A 303 -4.99 -17.79 48.65
C VAL A 303 -5.84 -18.48 49.70
N GLY A 304 -7.05 -18.88 49.32
CA GLY A 304 -7.97 -19.61 50.20
C GLY A 304 -8.92 -18.75 51.05
N LYS A 305 -8.77 -17.42 51.10
CA LYS A 305 -9.80 -16.55 51.72
C LYS A 305 -10.97 -16.37 50.74
N LYS A 306 -12.05 -17.14 50.95
CA LYS A 306 -13.38 -16.77 50.43
C LYS A 306 -13.67 -15.34 50.90
N LEU A 307 -13.99 -14.43 49.97
CA LEU A 307 -14.68 -13.19 50.33
C LEU A 307 -16.02 -13.62 50.96
N GLY A 308 -16.13 -13.61 52.29
CA GLY A 308 -17.39 -13.89 52.98
C GLY A 308 -17.31 -14.63 54.33
N GLU A 309 -16.16 -15.16 54.74
CA GLU A 309 -16.03 -15.78 56.08
C GLU A 309 -15.03 -15.01 56.92
N GLY A 310 -15.54 -14.21 57.86
CA GLY A 310 -14.74 -13.56 58.89
C GLY A 310 -15.06 -12.09 59.12
N ASP A 311 -16.34 -11.76 59.33
CA ASP A 311 -16.70 -10.59 60.13
C ASP A 311 -17.60 -11.04 61.29
N HIS A 312 -17.01 -11.86 62.17
CA HIS A 312 -17.49 -11.98 63.55
C HIS A 312 -16.72 -10.95 64.36
N GLY A 313 -17.21 -9.71 64.34
CA GLY A 313 -16.86 -8.69 65.30
C GLY A 313 -17.36 -9.11 66.67
N ASP A 314 -16.43 -9.58 67.50
CA ASP A 314 -16.61 -9.77 68.94
C ASP A 314 -16.92 -8.41 69.57
N HIS A 315 -18.20 -8.17 69.87
CA HIS A 315 -18.64 -7.08 70.74
C HIS A 315 -18.86 -7.64 72.15
N PHE A 316 -17.81 -7.78 72.95
CA PHE A 316 -17.91 -7.74 74.41
C PHE A 316 -16.56 -7.37 75.05
N SER A 317 -16.43 -6.11 75.48
CA SER A 317 -15.93 -5.61 76.77
C SER A 317 -15.50 -4.15 76.64
#